data_AF-A0A920GSV6-F1
#
_entry.id   AF-A0A920GSV6-F1
#
_cell.length_a   1.000
_cell.length_b   1.000
_cell.length_c   1.000
_cell.angle_alpha   90.00
_cell.angle_beta   90.00
_cell.angle_gamma   90.00
#
_symmetry.space_group_name_H-M   'P 1'
#
loop_
_entity.id
_entity.type
_entity.pdbx_description
1 polymer ?
#
loop_
_entity_poly.entity_id
_entity_poly.type
_entity_poly.pdbx_seq_one_letter_code
_entity_poly.pdbx_strand_id
1 'polypeptide(L)'
;MDKLELPIIAIPTTSGTGSEVTRWATVWNRQTSKKYSLDHPSLFPSFAVIDPTLMIAKSKELTLVTALDALSHSMESIWNKNANPLSTKYAIEASRKILKYLPLLIQDLSSIHLRTELAEASLLAGLAFSNTKQH
;
A
#
# COMPACT_ATOMS: atom_id res chain seq x y z
N MET A 1 -3.84 26.47 -19.43
CA MET A 1 -4.89 26.72 -18.41
C MET A 1 -4.49 25.85 -17.23
N ASP A 2 -3.83 26.43 -16.24
CA ASP A 2 -3.34 25.70 -15.07
C ASP A 2 -4.53 25.05 -14.37
N LYS A 3 -4.61 23.72 -14.45
CA LYS A 3 -5.61 22.96 -13.69
C LYS A 3 -5.28 23.15 -12.22
N LEU A 4 -6.22 23.67 -11.44
CA LEU A 4 -6.14 23.66 -9.98
C LEU A 4 -6.09 22.19 -9.54
N GLU A 5 -4.89 21.69 -9.25
CA GLU A 5 -4.71 20.40 -8.60
C GLU A 5 -5.02 20.60 -7.11
N LEU A 6 -6.11 20.00 -6.63
CA LEU A 6 -6.44 20.02 -5.21
C LEU A 6 -5.44 19.12 -4.47
N PRO A 7 -4.76 19.60 -3.41
CA PRO A 7 -3.83 18.78 -2.66
C PRO A 7 -4.58 17.62 -1.99
N ILE A 8 -4.02 16.41 -2.12
CA ILE A 8 -4.59 15.20 -1.54
C ILE A 8 -3.83 14.86 -0.25
N ILE A 9 -4.54 14.69 0.86
CA ILE A 9 -3.99 14.17 2.12
C ILE A 9 -4.59 12.76 2.32
N ALA A 10 -3.73 11.75 2.25
CA ALA A 10 -4.13 10.36 2.40
C ALA A 10 -3.86 9.87 3.84
N ILE A 11 -4.89 9.30 4.46
CA ILE A 11 -4.82 8.71 5.81
C ILE A 11 -5.32 7.25 5.71
N PRO A 12 -4.44 6.28 5.40
CA PRO A 12 -4.86 4.89 5.24
C PRO A 12 -5.32 4.31 6.58
N THR A 13 -6.40 3.52 6.53
CA THR A 13 -6.89 2.77 7.70
C THR A 13 -6.60 1.28 7.61
N THR A 14 -5.90 0.85 6.56
CA THR A 14 -5.50 -0.55 6.31
C THR A 14 -4.01 -0.61 5.96
N SER A 15 -3.39 -1.75 6.25
CA SER A 15 -2.01 -2.04 5.83
C SER A 15 -2.07 -2.99 4.63
N GLY A 16 -2.07 -2.45 3.41
CA GLY A 16 -2.14 -3.26 2.18
C GLY A 16 -1.84 -2.51 0.90
N THR A 17 -2.81 -1.72 0.44
CA THR A 17 -2.80 -1.22 -0.95
C THR A 17 -1.64 -0.28 -1.28
N GLY A 18 -1.09 0.41 -0.28
CA GLY A 18 -0.06 1.44 -0.47
C GLY A 18 -0.54 2.64 -1.30
N SER A 19 -1.85 2.79 -1.53
CA SER A 19 -2.43 3.81 -2.41
C SER A 19 -2.03 5.23 -2.01
N GLU A 20 -1.79 5.46 -0.72
CA GLU A 20 -1.34 6.71 -0.13
C GLU A 20 0.03 7.20 -0.63
N VAL A 21 0.81 6.35 -1.29
CA VAL A 21 2.13 6.70 -1.88
C VAL A 21 2.22 6.37 -3.36
N THR A 22 1.07 6.23 -4.02
CA THR A 22 0.99 5.91 -5.44
C THR A 22 0.12 6.92 -6.20
N ARG A 23 0.23 6.87 -7.53
CA ARG A 23 -0.50 7.72 -8.48
C ARG A 23 -1.62 6.98 -9.22
N TRP A 24 -1.97 5.78 -8.77
CA TRP A 24 -2.97 4.95 -9.41
C TRP A 24 -4.33 5.13 -8.73
N ALA A 25 -5.35 5.34 -9.53
CA ALA A 25 -6.74 5.33 -9.07
C ALA A 25 -7.54 4.31 -9.87
N THR A 26 -8.14 3.35 -9.17
CA THR A 26 -9.06 2.38 -9.77
C THR A 26 -10.48 2.90 -9.62
N VAL A 27 -11.19 3.06 -10.74
CA VAL A 27 -12.60 3.48 -10.77
C VAL A 27 -13.44 2.38 -11.40
N TRP A 28 -14.47 1.92 -10.69
CA TRP A 28 -15.42 0.94 -11.21
C TRP A 28 -16.66 1.62 -11.78
N ASN A 29 -16.89 1.51 -13.08
CA ASN A 29 -18.15 1.92 -13.68
C ASN A 29 -19.15 0.77 -13.58
N ARG A 30 -20.12 0.92 -12.65
CA ARG A 30 -21.17 -0.08 -12.41
C ARG A 30 -22.15 -0.23 -13.57
N GLN A 31 -22.39 0.83 -14.35
CA GLN A 31 -23.33 0.79 -15.47
C GLN A 31 -22.79 -0.04 -16.62
N THR A 32 -21.48 0.04 -16.86
CA THR A 32 -20.82 -0.70 -17.94
C THR A 32 -20.09 -1.95 -17.46
N SER A 33 -20.08 -2.24 -16.16
CA SER A 33 -19.27 -3.29 -15.51
C SER A 33 -17.79 -3.27 -15.93
N LYS A 34 -17.23 -2.06 -16.07
CA LYS A 34 -15.83 -1.86 -16.49
C LYS A 34 -14.99 -1.27 -15.37
N LYS A 35 -13.80 -1.84 -15.18
CA LYS A 35 -12.74 -1.31 -14.30
C LYS A 35 -11.85 -0.38 -15.12
N TYR A 36 -11.70 0.86 -14.67
CA TYR A 36 -10.78 1.83 -15.23
C TYR A 36 -9.61 2.04 -14.26
N SER A 37 -8.38 1.98 -14.78
CA SER A 37 -7.18 2.32 -14.02
C SER A 37 -6.63 3.64 -14.55
N LEU A 38 -6.60 4.66 -13.70
CA LEU A 38 -6.05 5.97 -14.00
C LEU A 38 -4.61 6.03 -13.48
N ASP A 39 -3.70 6.54 -14.30
CA ASP A 39 -2.29 6.79 -13.97
C ASP A 39 -1.96 8.24 -14.35
N HIS A 40 -1.95 9.13 -13.35
CA HIS A 40 -1.69 10.56 -13.59
C HIS A 40 -0.86 11.17 -12.44
N PRO A 41 0.15 12.05 -12.72
CA PRO A 41 1.01 12.58 -11.66
C PRO A 41 0.25 13.34 -10.57
N SER A 42 -0.85 14.01 -10.94
CA SER A 42 -1.71 14.76 -10.02
C SER A 42 -2.47 13.89 -9.00
N LEU A 43 -2.42 12.55 -9.16
CA LEU A 43 -3.06 11.62 -8.23
C LEU A 43 -2.16 11.26 -7.06
N PHE A 44 -0.87 11.66 -7.08
CA PHE A 44 -0.02 11.50 -5.92
C PHE A 44 -0.56 12.32 -4.74
N PRO A 45 -0.75 11.70 -3.57
CA PRO A 45 -1.01 12.44 -2.35
C PRO A 45 0.13 13.41 -2.05
N SER A 46 -0.23 14.64 -1.70
CA SER A 46 0.72 15.65 -1.21
C SER A 46 1.26 15.27 0.17
N PHE A 47 0.43 14.60 0.98
CA PHE A 47 0.81 14.07 2.29
C PHE A 47 0.19 12.70 2.51
N ALA A 48 0.96 11.79 3.12
CA ALA A 48 0.48 10.51 3.63
C ALA A 48 0.72 10.45 5.14
N VAL A 49 -0.35 10.26 5.92
CA VAL A 49 -0.27 10.16 7.38
C VAL A 49 -0.59 8.73 7.80
N ILE A 50 0.45 8.01 8.21
CA ILE A 50 0.32 6.62 8.66
C ILE A 50 0.07 6.62 10.18
N ASP A 51 -1.17 6.38 10.58
CA ASP A 51 -1.55 6.23 11.99
C ASP A 51 -2.02 4.79 12.27
N PRO A 52 -1.18 3.95 12.91
CA PRO A 52 -1.53 2.57 13.21
C PRO A 52 -2.72 2.42 14.18
N THR A 53 -3.08 3.47 14.93
CA THR A 53 -4.24 3.42 15.84
C THR A 53 -5.56 3.30 15.08
N LEU A 54 -5.62 3.86 13.86
CA LEU A 54 -6.77 3.75 12.96
C LEU A 54 -6.96 2.32 12.39
N MET A 55 -5.97 1.45 12.59
CA MET A 55 -5.95 0.08 12.08
C MET A 55 -6.34 -0.95 13.15
N ILE A 56 -6.43 -0.57 14.42
CA ILE A 56 -6.74 -1.49 15.55
C ILE A 56 -8.10 -2.16 15.37
N ALA A 57 -9.12 -1.39 14.94
CA ALA A 57 -10.49 -1.88 14.82
C ALA A 57 -10.73 -2.84 13.64
N LYS A 58 -9.71 -3.16 12.83
CA LYS A 58 -9.87 -4.01 11.65
C LYS A 58 -9.96 -5.49 12.03
N SER A 59 -10.87 -6.20 11.36
CA SER A 59 -11.05 -7.64 11.55
C SER A 59 -9.78 -8.42 11.20
N LYS A 60 -9.67 -9.63 11.75
CA LYS A 60 -8.59 -10.58 11.42
C LYS A 60 -8.50 -10.83 9.92
N GLU A 61 -9.64 -11.10 9.30
CA GLU A 61 -9.75 -11.40 7.87
C GLU A 61 -9.29 -10.23 7.01
N LEU A 62 -9.77 -9.01 7.30
CA LEU A 62 -9.37 -7.83 6.55
C LEU A 62 -7.86 -7.57 6.71
N THR A 63 -7.34 -7.70 7.92
CA THR A 63 -5.90 -7.54 8.21
C THR A 63 -5.05 -8.53 7.42
N LEU A 64 -5.47 -9.80 7.36
CA LEU A 64 -4.79 -10.84 6.61
C LEU A 64 -4.80 -10.54 5.11
N VAL A 65 -5.98 -10.26 4.54
CA VAL A 65 -6.13 -10.04 3.10
C VAL A 65 -5.33 -8.82 2.66
N THR A 66 -5.39 -7.70 3.39
CA THR A 66 -4.63 -6.50 3.02
C THR A 66 -3.13 -6.70 3.16
N ALA A 67 -2.67 -7.42 4.19
CA ALA A 67 -1.24 -7.70 4.34
C ALA A 67 -0.69 -8.60 3.23
N LEU A 68 -1.48 -9.57 2.77
CA LEU A 68 -1.11 -10.42 1.63
C LEU A 68 -1.10 -9.65 0.31
N ASP A 69 -1.98 -8.65 0.15
CA ASP A 69 -1.95 -7.71 -0.97
C ASP A 69 -0.62 -6.93 -1.00
N ALA A 70 -0.21 -6.34 0.14
CA ALA A 70 1.10 -5.68 0.27
C ALA A 70 2.28 -6.62 -0.01
N LEU A 71 2.19 -7.89 0.42
CA LEU A 71 3.23 -8.88 0.16
C LEU A 71 3.32 -9.17 -1.35
N SER A 72 2.18 -9.28 -2.02
CA SER A 72 2.10 -9.52 -3.46
C SER A 72 2.73 -8.35 -4.23
N HIS A 73 2.36 -7.10 -3.91
CA HIS A 73 3.00 -5.91 -4.47
C HIS A 73 4.51 -5.89 -4.26
N SER A 74 4.97 -6.31 -3.08
CA SER A 74 6.41 -6.38 -2.76
C SER A 74 7.12 -7.42 -3.63
N MET A 75 6.61 -8.66 -3.68
CA MET A 75 7.21 -9.73 -4.47
C MET A 75 7.25 -9.39 -5.97
N GLU A 76 6.15 -8.84 -6.49
CA GLU A 76 6.09 -8.42 -7.89
C GLU A 76 7.06 -7.30 -8.22
N SER A 77 7.32 -6.39 -7.26
CA SER A 77 8.29 -5.31 -7.41
C SER A 77 9.74 -5.82 -7.46
N ILE A 78 10.05 -6.97 -6.86
CA ILE A 78 11.40 -7.56 -6.87
C ILE A 78 11.78 -8.04 -8.28
N TRP A 79 10.87 -8.72 -8.97
CA TRP A 79 11.13 -9.29 -10.30
C TRP A 79 10.66 -8.39 -11.46
N ASN A 80 10.23 -7.17 -11.18
CA ASN A 80 9.74 -6.25 -12.21
C ASN A 80 10.88 -5.87 -13.18
N LYS A 81 10.58 -5.74 -14.48
CA LYS A 81 11.53 -5.29 -15.51
C LYS A 81 12.12 -3.90 -15.22
N ASN A 82 11.37 -3.04 -14.54
CA ASN A 82 11.76 -1.69 -14.13
C ASN A 82 12.28 -1.64 -12.68
N ALA A 83 12.57 -2.78 -12.06
CA ALA A 83 13.14 -2.82 -10.72
C ALA A 83 14.47 -2.04 -10.67
N ASN A 84 14.64 -1.27 -9.60
CA ASN A 84 15.85 -0.51 -9.34
C ASN A 84 16.34 -0.78 -7.91
N PRO A 85 17.60 -0.45 -7.57
CA PRO A 85 18.14 -0.79 -6.26
C PRO A 85 17.34 -0.26 -5.07
N LEU A 86 16.64 0.86 -5.23
CA LEU A 86 15.80 1.43 -4.18
C LEU A 86 14.48 0.66 -4.03
N SER A 87 13.77 0.43 -5.14
CA SER A 87 12.51 -0.32 -5.11
C SER A 87 12.72 -1.76 -4.63
N THR A 88 13.82 -2.41 -5.03
CA THR A 88 14.18 -3.75 -4.57
C THR A 88 14.45 -3.76 -3.06
N LYS A 89 15.14 -2.76 -2.51
CA LYS A 89 15.37 -2.65 -1.06
C LYS A 89 14.06 -2.51 -0.30
N TYR A 90 13.17 -1.62 -0.74
CA TYR A 90 11.85 -1.46 -0.13
C TYR A 90 11.02 -2.73 -0.20
N ALA A 91 11.01 -3.41 -1.35
CA ALA A 91 10.26 -4.64 -1.54
C ALA A 91 10.77 -5.80 -0.66
N ILE A 92 12.09 -5.96 -0.53
CA ILE A 92 12.68 -6.98 0.34
C ILE A 92 12.33 -6.69 1.80
N GLU A 93 12.47 -5.45 2.25
CA GLU A 93 12.18 -5.08 3.63
C GLU A 93 10.69 -5.25 3.96
N ALA A 94 9.80 -4.78 3.07
CA ALA A 94 8.35 -4.98 3.19
C ALA A 94 8.00 -6.47 3.32
N SER A 95 8.55 -7.31 2.42
CA SER A 95 8.32 -8.75 2.44
C SER A 95 8.78 -9.40 3.76
N ARG A 96 9.98 -9.04 4.24
CA ARG A 96 10.53 -9.56 5.49
C ARG A 96 9.68 -9.16 6.69
N LYS A 97 9.25 -7.89 6.77
CA LYS A 97 8.39 -7.41 7.85
C LYS A 97 7.03 -8.10 7.84
N ILE A 98 6.38 -8.22 6.67
CA ILE A 98 5.08 -8.91 6.57
C ILE A 98 5.20 -10.36 7.03
N LEU A 99 6.18 -11.11 6.51
CA LEU A 99 6.38 -12.52 6.89
C LEU A 99 6.69 -12.70 8.38
N LYS A 100 7.39 -11.73 9.00
CA LYS A 100 7.73 -11.75 10.42
C LYS A 100 6.54 -11.39 11.32
N TYR A 101 5.85 -10.29 11.02
CA TYR A 101 4.91 -9.67 11.96
C TYR A 101 3.45 -10.04 11.71
N LEU A 102 3.05 -10.38 10.49
CA LEU A 102 1.67 -10.77 10.20
C LEU A 102 1.21 -12.00 11.01
N PRO A 103 2.00 -13.10 11.13
CA PRO A 103 1.59 -14.25 11.93
C PRO A 103 1.44 -13.92 13.43
N LEU A 104 2.22 -12.96 13.93
CA LEU A 104 2.15 -12.48 15.31
C LEU A 104 0.91 -11.59 15.51
N LEU A 105 0.65 -10.66 14.59
CA LEU A 105 -0.52 -9.77 14.67
C LEU A 105 -1.84 -10.54 14.60
N ILE A 106 -1.87 -11.63 13.86
CA ILE A 106 -3.05 -12.51 13.76
C ILE A 106 -3.39 -13.19 15.12
N GLN A 107 -2.40 -13.32 16.00
CA GLN A 107 -2.57 -13.86 17.36
C GLN A 107 -2.97 -12.76 18.35
N ASP A 108 -2.50 -11.53 18.15
CA ASP A 108 -2.86 -10.36 18.95
C ASP A 108 -3.13 -9.12 18.08
N LEU A 109 -4.38 -8.95 17.66
CA LEU A 109 -4.82 -7.86 16.76
C LEU A 109 -4.82 -6.49 17.43
N SER A 110 -4.73 -6.46 18.76
CA SER A 110 -4.75 -5.23 19.57
C SER A 110 -3.37 -4.59 19.72
N SER A 111 -2.31 -5.33 19.39
CA SER A 111 -0.94 -4.86 19.49
C SER A 111 -0.65 -3.70 18.54
N ILE A 112 -0.55 -2.50 19.11
CA ILE A 112 -0.19 -1.29 18.37
C ILE A 112 1.21 -1.41 17.74
N HIS A 113 2.14 -2.10 18.41
CA HIS A 113 3.48 -2.32 17.87
C HIS A 113 3.42 -3.17 16.60
N LEU A 114 2.71 -4.29 16.62
CA LEU A 114 2.57 -5.16 15.45
C LEU A 114 1.80 -4.47 14.31
N ARG A 115 0.79 -3.64 14.64
CA ARG A 115 0.11 -2.78 13.66
C ARG A 115 1.07 -1.77 13.03
N THR A 116 1.97 -1.18 13.82
CA THR A 116 2.98 -0.22 13.35
C THR A 116 3.95 -0.87 12.37
N GLU A 117 4.50 -2.03 12.73
CA GLU A 117 5.42 -2.77 11.86
C GLU A 117 4.77 -3.17 10.53
N LEU A 118 3.49 -3.55 10.56
CA LEU A 118 2.76 -3.94 9.36
C LEU A 118 2.34 -2.73 8.51
N ALA A 119 2.00 -1.60 9.14
CA ALA A 119 1.72 -0.34 8.45
C ALA A 119 2.96 0.18 7.73
N GLU A 120 4.13 0.12 8.37
CA GLU A 120 5.41 0.44 7.73
C GLU A 120 5.70 -0.52 6.57
N ALA A 121 5.45 -1.82 6.74
CA ALA A 121 5.64 -2.77 5.65
C ALA A 121 4.74 -2.48 4.44
N SER A 122 3.47 -2.10 4.67
CA SER A 122 2.55 -1.65 3.63
C SER A 122 3.05 -0.40 2.91
N LEU A 123 3.56 0.59 3.66
CA LEU A 123 4.13 1.80 3.09
C LEU A 123 5.33 1.49 2.19
N LEU A 124 6.24 0.63 2.65
CA LEU A 124 7.41 0.20 1.88
C LEU A 124 7.00 -0.57 0.62
N ALA A 125 5.99 -1.44 0.70
CA ALA A 125 5.41 -2.12 -0.45
C ALA A 125 4.86 -1.12 -1.48
N GLY A 126 4.11 -0.12 -1.02
CA GLY A 126 3.59 0.95 -1.87
C GLY A 126 4.70 1.77 -2.54
N LEU A 127 5.76 2.12 -1.81
CA LEU A 127 6.92 2.83 -2.35
C LEU A 127 7.68 1.98 -3.39
N ALA A 128 7.85 0.69 -3.14
CA ALA A 128 8.46 -0.22 -4.10
C ALA A 128 7.62 -0.29 -5.40
N PHE A 129 6.32 -0.48 -5.25
CA PHE A 129 5.36 -0.58 -6.35
C PHE A 129 5.30 0.72 -7.16
N SER A 130 5.21 1.88 -6.49
CA SER A 130 5.21 3.22 -7.09
C SER A 130 6.42 3.47 -7.99
N ASN A 131 7.58 2.90 -7.63
CA ASN A 131 8.83 3.05 -8.37
C ASN A 131 9.08 2.00 -9.45
N THR A 132 8.23 0.96 -9.57
CA THR A 132 8.45 -0.13 -10.52
C THR A 132 7.49 -0.15 -11.71
N LYS A 133 6.58 0.82 -11.86
CA LYS A 133 5.60 0.95 -12.98
C LYS A 133 5.23 -0.41 -13.59
N GLN A 134 4.25 -1.10 -13.00
CA GLN A 134 3.63 -2.23 -13.67
C GLN A 134 2.75 -1.72 -14.82
N HIS A 135 3.22 -1.93 -16.06
CA HIS A 135 2.43 -1.96 -17.28
C HIS A 135 2.91 -3.13 -18.13
#